data_AF-A0A3M1SMX8-F1
#
_entry.id   AF-A0A3M1SMX8-F1
#
_cell.length_a   1.000
_cell.length_b   1.000
_cell.length_c   1.000
_cell.angle_alpha   90.00
_cell.angle_beta   90.00
_cell.angle_gamma   90.00
#
_symmetry.space_group_name_H-M   'P 1'
#
loop_
_entity.id
_entity.type
_entity.pdbx_description
1 polymer ?
#
loop_
_entity_poly.entity_id
_entity_poly.type
_entity_poly.pdbx_seq_one_letter_code
_entity_poly.pdbx_strand_id
1 'polypeptide(L)'
;LGMSKLQIAMTITKEAALISFLGVSLGIALSYLLKFFVTSTMTLEVEISPHLLLLTMLVGMIGGTIGALYPAVKAASVDPVEALNYE
;
A
#
# COMPACT_ATOMS: atom_id res chain seq x y z
N LEU A 1 9.71 12.83 24.25
CA LEU A 1 8.49 12.92 23.41
C LEU A 1 8.50 14.29 22.73
N GLY A 2 9.06 14.38 21.53
CA GLY A 2 9.34 15.67 20.86
C GLY A 2 9.41 15.54 19.33
N MET A 3 8.75 14.53 18.79
CA MET A 3 8.70 14.30 17.35
C MET A 3 7.84 15.40 16.72
N SER A 4 8.37 16.09 15.70
CA SER A 4 7.62 17.10 14.97
C SER A 4 6.44 16.48 14.22
N LYS A 5 5.39 17.26 13.95
CA LYS A 5 4.22 16.83 13.16
C LYS A 5 4.65 16.21 11.82
N LEU A 6 5.66 16.80 11.17
CA LEU A 6 6.19 16.28 9.91
C LEU A 6 6.84 14.90 10.08
N GLN A 7 7.59 14.67 11.16
CA GLN A 7 8.21 13.37 11.42
C GLN A 7 7.17 12.28 11.70
N ILE A 8 6.08 12.61 12.40
CA ILE A 8 4.95 11.69 12.63
C ILE A 8 4.31 11.33 11.29
N ALA A 9 3.95 12.33 10.49
CA ALA A 9 3.33 12.12 9.18
C ALA A 9 4.21 11.29 8.25
N MET A 10 5.51 11.56 8.21
CA MET A 10 6.48 10.80 7.40
C MET A 10 6.63 9.36 7.87
N THR A 11 6.56 9.10 9.18
CA THR A 11 6.65 7.73 9.73
C THR A 11 5.43 6.92 9.29
N ILE A 12 4.22 7.46 9.48
CA ILE A 12 2.98 6.81 9.06
C ILE A 12 2.96 6.59 7.54
N THR A 13 3.41 7.59 6.77
CA THR A 13 3.48 7.48 5.30
C THR A 13 4.44 6.36 4.86
N LYS A 14 5.58 6.18 5.54
CA LYS A 14 6.52 5.09 5.26
C LYS A 14 5.93 3.72 5.58
N GLU A 15 5.23 3.57 6.70
CA GLU A 15 4.53 2.33 7.05
C GLU A 15 3.47 2.00 6.00
N ALA A 16 2.67 2.99 5.60
CA ALA A 16 1.68 2.80 4.56
C ALA A 16 2.29 2.45 3.20
N ALA A 17 3.42 3.06 2.83
CA ALA A 17 4.15 2.71 1.62
C ALA A 17 4.66 1.25 1.65
N LEU A 18 5.16 0.79 2.80
CA LEU A 18 5.57 -0.60 3.00
C LEU A 18 4.37 -1.56 2.87
N ILE A 19 3.24 -1.25 3.51
CA ILE A 19 2.02 -2.06 3.41
C ILE A 19 1.53 -2.11 1.95
N SER A 20 1.56 -0.97 1.25
CA SER A 20 1.15 -0.88 -0.15
C SER A 20 2.07 -1.73 -1.05
N PHE A 21 3.38 -1.67 -0.82
CA PHE A 21 4.35 -2.49 -1.54
C PHE A 21 4.11 -3.99 -1.31
N LEU A 22 3.88 -4.41 -0.06
CA LEU A 22 3.57 -5.80 0.28
C LEU A 22 2.26 -6.26 -0.37
N GLY A 23 1.22 -5.42 -0.31
CA GLY A 23 -0.08 -5.72 -0.93
C GLY A 23 0.01 -5.89 -2.45
N VAL A 24 0.72 -4.99 -3.13
CA VAL A 24 0.97 -5.08 -4.58
C VAL A 24 1.77 -6.35 -4.93
N SER A 25 2.84 -6.61 -4.19
CA SER A 25 3.69 -7.79 -4.41
C SER A 25 2.89 -9.09 -4.23
N LEU A 26 2.06 -9.14 -3.19
CA LEU A 26 1.18 -10.28 -2.93
C LEU A 26 0.11 -10.43 -4.04
N GLY A 27 -0.50 -9.33 -4.48
CA GLY A 27 -1.47 -9.35 -5.58
C GLY A 27 -0.89 -9.86 -6.90
N ILE A 28 0.36 -9.50 -7.20
CA ILE A 28 1.10 -10.03 -8.36
C ILE A 28 1.36 -11.51 -8.21
N ALA A 29 1.86 -11.95 -7.05
CA ALA A 29 2.10 -13.37 -6.78
C ALA A 29 0.81 -14.20 -6.94
N LEU A 30 -0.31 -13.71 -6.40
CA LEU A 30 -1.63 -14.34 -6.57
C LEU A 30 -2.09 -14.37 -8.03
N SER A 31 -1.82 -13.31 -8.81
CA SER A 31 -2.16 -13.27 -10.24
C SER A 31 -1.43 -14.36 -11.03
N TYR A 32 -0.14 -14.57 -10.75
CA TYR A 32 0.63 -15.66 -11.36
C TYR A 32 0.16 -17.03 -10.89
N LEU A 33 -0.18 -17.18 -9.61
CA LEU A 33 -0.71 -18.43 -9.08
C LEU A 33 -2.03 -18.79 -9.77
N LEU A 34 -2.95 -17.84 -9.90
CA LEU A 34 -4.21 -18.02 -10.62
C LEU A 34 -3.99 -18.37 -12.08
N LYS A 35 -3.08 -17.67 -12.77
CA LYS A 35 -2.69 -18.02 -14.15
C LYS A 35 -2.28 -19.48 -14.24
N PHE A 36 -1.38 -19.94 -13.36
CA PHE A 36 -0.90 -21.32 -13.35
C PHE A 36 -2.05 -22.34 -13.18
N PHE A 37 -2.95 -22.11 -12.23
CA PHE A 37 -4.11 -22.97 -12.02
C PHE A 37 -5.06 -23.00 -13.23
N VAL A 38 -5.36 -21.84 -13.83
CA VAL A 38 -6.26 -21.74 -14.99
C VAL A 38 -5.66 -22.45 -16.20
N THR A 39 -4.38 -22.18 -16.52
CA THR A 39 -3.72 -22.82 -17.69
C THR A 39 -3.52 -24.32 -17.51
N SER A 40 -3.48 -24.82 -16.28
CA SER A 40 -3.34 -26.26 -15.98
C SER A 40 -4.68 -27.01 -16.08
N THR A 41 -5.79 -26.33 -15.79
CA THR A 41 -7.12 -26.96 -15.71
C THR A 41 -8.00 -26.69 -16.93
N MET A 42 -7.73 -25.62 -17.67
CA MET A 42 -8.50 -25.18 -18.83
C MET A 42 -7.59 -25.00 -20.04
N THR A 43 -8.16 -25.09 -21.25
CA THR A 43 -7.48 -24.76 -22.51
C THR A 43 -7.33 -23.25 -22.75
N LEU A 44 -7.60 -22.43 -21.74
CA LEU A 44 -7.55 -20.98 -21.83
C LEU A 44 -6.12 -20.49 -21.58
N GLU A 45 -5.56 -19.78 -22.55
CA GLU A 45 -4.23 -19.18 -22.41
C GLU A 45 -4.34 -17.81 -21.74
N VAL A 46 -3.73 -17.66 -20.56
CA VAL A 46 -3.73 -16.38 -19.82
C VAL A 46 -2.38 -15.67 -20.03
N GLU A 47 -2.41 -14.59 -20.79
CA GLU A 47 -1.24 -13.73 -21.01
C GLU A 47 -1.21 -12.60 -19.97
N ILE A 48 -0.10 -12.47 -19.24
CA ILE A 48 0.14 -11.34 -18.34
C ILE A 48 1.08 -10.39 -19.04
N SER A 49 0.53 -9.25 -19.49
CA SER A 49 1.31 -8.21 -20.16
C SER A 49 2.25 -7.48 -19.18
N PRO A 50 3.55 -7.38 -19.47
CA PRO A 50 4.52 -6.68 -18.61
C PRO A 50 4.17 -5.20 -18.37
N HIS A 51 3.58 -4.53 -19.36
CA HIS A 51 3.15 -3.13 -19.24
C HIS A 51 2.00 -2.95 -18.23
N LEU A 52 1.02 -3.86 -18.23
CA LEU A 52 -0.08 -3.85 -17.26
C LEU A 52 0.42 -4.18 -15.85
N LEU A 53 1.39 -5.07 -15.73
CA LEU A 53 1.99 -5.41 -14.45
C LEU A 53 2.69 -4.18 -13.84
N LEU A 54 3.50 -3.47 -14.63
CA LEU A 54 4.16 -2.24 -14.18
C LEU A 54 3.16 -1.13 -13.82
N LEU A 55 2.10 -0.97 -14.63
CA LEU A 55 1.04 0.00 -14.34
C LEU A 55 0.28 -0.36 -13.06
N THR A 56 -0.02 -1.63 -12.84
CA THR A 56 -0.67 -2.12 -11.60
C THR A 56 0.22 -1.86 -10.38
N MET A 57 1.52 -2.07 -10.49
CA MET A 57 2.47 -1.76 -9.40
C MET A 57 2.46 -0.27 -9.07
N LEU A 58 2.60 0.58 -10.10
CA LEU A 58 2.63 2.03 -9.92
C LEU A 58 1.32 2.55 -9.33
N VAL A 59 0.18 2.15 -9.90
CA VAL A 59 -1.14 2.58 -9.41
C VAL A 59 -1.38 2.10 -7.99
N GLY A 60 -1.04 0.85 -7.66
CA GLY A 60 -1.21 0.31 -6.31
C GLY A 60 -0.33 1.02 -5.28
N MET A 61 0.94 1.26 -5.60
CA MET A 61 1.85 1.99 -4.70
C MET A 61 1.45 3.46 -4.54
N ILE A 62 1.16 4.15 -5.64
CA ILE A 62 0.77 5.57 -5.62
C ILE A 62 -0.57 5.72 -4.89
N GLY A 63 -1.56 4.90 -5.25
CA GLY A 63 -2.89 4.94 -4.63
C GLY A 63 -2.84 4.65 -3.13
N GLY A 64 -2.08 3.63 -2.71
CA GLY A 64 -1.93 3.30 -1.30
C GLY A 64 -1.17 4.36 -0.50
N THR A 65 -0.10 4.92 -1.06
CA THR A 65 0.68 5.97 -0.40
C THR A 65 -0.08 7.29 -0.32
N ILE A 66 -0.72 7.73 -1.40
CA ILE A 66 -1.54 8.96 -1.42
C ILE A 66 -2.76 8.80 -0.50
N GLY A 67 -3.43 7.65 -0.54
CA GLY A 67 -4.57 7.35 0.32
C GLY A 67 -4.23 7.42 1.81
N ALA A 68 -3.00 7.05 2.18
CA ALA A 68 -2.51 7.13 3.55
C ALA A 68 -1.95 8.50 3.95
N LEU A 69 -1.62 9.36 2.98
CA LEU A 69 -1.03 10.68 3.27
C LEU A 69 -2.02 11.59 4.01
N TYR A 70 -3.30 11.61 3.60
CA TYR A 70 -4.33 12.40 4.28
C TYR A 70 -4.52 12.02 5.76
N PRO A 71 -4.77 10.74 6.12
CA PRO A 71 -4.89 10.36 7.52
C PRO A 71 -3.57 10.53 8.28
N ALA A 72 -2.40 10.36 7.65
CA ALA A 72 -1.10 10.60 8.29
C ALA A 72 -0.92 12.08 8.71
N VAL A 73 -1.27 13.02 7.82
CA VAL A 73 -1.24 14.46 8.13
C VAL A 73 -2.26 14.80 9.20
N LYS A 74 -3.47 14.22 9.11
CA LYS A 74 -4.50 14.41 10.13
C LYS A 74 -4.04 13.90 11.51
N ALA A 75 -3.47 12.70 11.58
CA ALA A 75 -2.95 12.12 12.83
C ALA A 75 -1.81 12.96 13.42
N ALA A 76 -0.91 13.47 12.59
CA ALA A 76 0.17 14.34 13.03
C ALA A 76 -0.30 15.72 13.57
N SER A 77 -1.53 16.12 13.27
CA SER A 77 -2.06 17.42 13.70
C SER A 77 -2.66 17.42 15.10
N VAL A 78 -2.99 16.25 15.65
CA VAL A 78 -3.60 16.04 16.97
C VAL A 78 -2.69 16.59 18.07
N ASP A 79 -3.28 17.28 19.05
CA ASP A 79 -2.52 17.83 20.17
C ASP A 79 -1.99 16.68 21.05
N PRO A 80 -0.69 16.63 21.36
CA PRO A 80 -0.12 15.60 22.22
C PRO A 80 -0.77 15.49 23.60
N VAL A 81 -1.23 16.61 24.17
CA VAL A 81 -1.91 16.63 25.47
C VAL A 81 -3.27 15.97 25.36
N GLU A 82 -3.99 16.24 24.28
CA GLU A 82 -5.30 15.63 24.01
C GLU A 82 -5.12 14.12 23.77
N ALA A 83 -4.12 13.73 22.97
CA ALA A 83 -3.81 12.31 22.72
C ALA A 83 -3.44 11.53 23.99
N LEU A 84 -2.79 12.16 24.98
CA LEU A 84 -2.40 11.53 26.24
C LEU A 84 -3.54 11.50 27.27
N ASN A 85 -4.47 12.45 27.19
CA ASN A 85 -5.68 12.50 28.04
C ASN A 85 -6.81 11.58 27.54
N TYR A 86 -6.65 10.93 26.39
CA TYR A 86 -7.55 9.89 25.91
C TYR A 86 -7.28 8.51 26.58
N GLU A 87 -6.29 8.42 27.48
CA GLU A 87 -6.06 7.28 28.38
C GLU A 87 -6.84 7.39 29.70
#